data_AF-A0A1C5AUJ8-F1
#
_entry.id   AF-A0A1C5AUJ8-F1
#
_cell.length_a   1.000
_cell.length_b   1.000
_cell.length_c   1.000
_cell.angle_alpha   90.00
_cell.angle_beta   90.00
_cell.angle_gamma   90.00
#
_symmetry.space_group_name_H-M   'P 1'
#
loop_
_entity.id
_entity.type
_entity.pdbx_description
1 polymer ?
#
loop_
_entity_poly.entity_id
_entity_poly.type
_entity_poly.pdbx_seq_one_letter_code
_entity_poly.pdbx_strand_id
1 'polypeptide(L)'
;MRRTCLPLLLAVALTPLGGCTDPATPQAASEAAPTETAAPPIAVLWLGQQAAIDLWGNGQASVTVTAAVLSPPAAGRENLVVTVDIRLLKAGKPVTAGPENFIFRDTAQATHPAQVSAQVAAPQLTSTAFTTAGQASHGRVYFDVPTGTANGGHVQLVTGKLVHAMWQIGKQRPTG
;
A
#
# COMPACT_ATOMS: atom_id res chain seq x y z
N MET A 1 -29.79 -53.60 -46.60
CA MET A 1 -30.15 -54.46 -45.45
C MET A 1 -31.19 -53.73 -44.60
N ARG A 2 -32.01 -54.53 -43.92
CA ARG A 2 -33.28 -54.24 -43.22
C ARG A 2 -33.38 -52.97 -42.37
N ARG A 3 -34.61 -52.40 -42.41
CA ARG A 3 -35.25 -51.46 -41.47
C ARG A 3 -35.40 -52.06 -40.05
N THR A 4 -35.92 -51.20 -39.15
CA THR A 4 -36.72 -51.46 -37.93
C THR A 4 -35.93 -51.73 -36.64
N CYS A 5 -36.31 -51.24 -35.45
CA CYS A 5 -37.33 -50.30 -34.96
C CYS A 5 -37.02 -50.09 -33.47
N LEU A 6 -37.22 -48.89 -32.91
CA LEU A 6 -38.10 -48.72 -31.72
C LEU A 6 -38.28 -47.23 -31.37
N PRO A 7 -39.47 -46.68 -31.61
CA PRO A 7 -40.06 -45.64 -30.79
C PRO A 7 -40.95 -46.31 -29.74
N LEU A 8 -40.95 -45.89 -28.47
CA LEU A 8 -42.01 -46.35 -27.56
C LEU A 8 -42.22 -45.48 -26.30
N LEU A 9 -43.43 -44.87 -26.27
CA LEU A 9 -44.36 -44.61 -25.14
C LEU A 9 -43.83 -43.75 -23.97
N LEU A 10 -44.22 -42.48 -23.77
CA LEU A 10 -45.57 -41.91 -23.58
C LEU A 10 -46.32 -42.52 -22.38
N ALA A 11 -46.27 -41.82 -21.24
CA ALA A 11 -47.33 -41.83 -20.24
C ALA A 11 -47.50 -40.40 -19.69
N VAL A 12 -48.60 -39.79 -20.11
CA VAL A 12 -49.15 -38.52 -19.61
C VAL A 12 -50.12 -38.84 -18.48
N ALA A 13 -50.10 -38.04 -17.42
CA ALA A 13 -51.26 -37.72 -16.58
C ALA A 13 -51.06 -36.26 -16.09
N LEU A 14 -51.62 -35.22 -16.72
CA LEU A 14 -52.97 -34.63 -16.47
C LEU A 14 -53.22 -34.38 -14.97
N THR A 15 -52.82 -33.22 -14.41
CA THR A 15 -53.57 -31.91 -14.22
C THR A 15 -54.69 -31.97 -13.16
N PRO A 16 -55.20 -30.84 -12.61
CA PRO A 16 -54.63 -29.51 -12.27
C PRO A 16 -55.07 -29.05 -10.85
N LEU A 17 -54.69 -27.84 -10.41
CA LEU A 17 -55.57 -26.78 -9.85
C LEU A 17 -54.78 -25.78 -8.99
N GLY A 18 -54.72 -24.53 -9.46
CA GLY A 18 -54.59 -23.39 -8.55
C GLY A 18 -53.71 -22.24 -9.03
N GLY A 19 -54.18 -21.44 -10.01
CA GLY A 19 -53.80 -20.03 -10.22
C GLY A 19 -52.34 -19.74 -10.62
N CYS A 20 -51.94 -18.68 -11.32
CA CYS A 20 -52.59 -17.50 -11.88
C CYS A 20 -51.66 -17.01 -13.03
N THR A 21 -52.25 -16.40 -14.06
CA THR A 21 -51.68 -15.32 -14.92
C THR A 21 -50.29 -15.49 -15.59
N ASP A 22 -50.29 -15.58 -16.93
CA ASP A 22 -49.26 -15.00 -17.83
C ASP A 22 -49.51 -13.46 -17.94
N PRO A 23 -48.61 -12.58 -18.46
CA PRO A 23 -47.26 -12.81 -19.00
C PRO A 23 -46.18 -11.75 -18.61
N ALA A 24 -44.97 -11.96 -19.14
CA ALA A 24 -43.88 -10.99 -19.36
C ALA A 24 -42.93 -10.63 -18.19
N THR A 25 -41.73 -11.23 -18.22
CA THR A 25 -40.52 -10.58 -17.71
C THR A 25 -39.31 -10.94 -18.61
N PRO A 26 -38.58 -9.97 -19.17
CA PRO A 26 -37.34 -10.24 -19.88
C PRO A 26 -36.29 -10.78 -18.90
N GLN A 27 -35.57 -11.82 -19.32
CA GLN A 27 -34.41 -12.37 -18.63
C GLN A 27 -33.38 -11.24 -18.44
N ALA A 28 -33.22 -10.75 -17.22
CA ALA A 28 -32.13 -9.86 -16.88
C ALA A 28 -30.82 -10.62 -17.12
N ALA A 29 -30.06 -10.15 -18.10
CA ALA A 29 -28.66 -10.50 -18.24
C ALA A 29 -28.00 -10.14 -16.90
N SER A 30 -27.58 -11.16 -16.16
CA SER A 30 -26.74 -10.99 -14.98
C SER A 30 -25.38 -10.51 -15.47
N GLU A 31 -25.28 -9.20 -15.67
CA GLU A 31 -24.02 -8.49 -15.89
C GLU A 31 -23.15 -8.78 -14.67
N ALA A 32 -22.14 -9.62 -14.85
CA ALA A 32 -21.16 -9.88 -13.81
C ALA A 32 -20.52 -8.55 -13.43
N ALA A 33 -20.86 -8.06 -12.24
CA ALA A 33 -20.24 -6.88 -11.67
C ALA A 33 -18.71 -7.08 -11.74
N PRO A 34 -17.94 -6.07 -12.18
CA PRO A 34 -16.49 -6.17 -12.18
C PRO A 34 -16.06 -6.44 -10.75
N THR A 35 -15.39 -7.57 -10.54
CA THR A 35 -14.69 -7.87 -9.30
C THR A 35 -13.69 -6.75 -9.09
N GLU A 36 -13.99 -5.82 -8.18
CA GLU A 36 -13.05 -4.83 -7.71
C GLU A 36 -11.86 -5.60 -7.13
N THR A 37 -10.76 -5.65 -7.89
CA THR A 37 -9.50 -6.22 -7.42
C THR A 37 -9.08 -5.40 -6.21
N ALA A 38 -9.39 -5.91 -5.02
CA ALA A 38 -8.99 -5.31 -3.76
C ALA A 38 -7.48 -5.03 -3.82
N ALA A 39 -7.09 -3.78 -3.58
CA ALA A 39 -5.69 -3.42 -3.51
C ALA A 39 -4.99 -4.32 -2.49
N PRO A 40 -3.79 -4.86 -2.81
CA PRO A 40 -3.08 -5.72 -1.87
C PRO A 40 -2.87 -5.00 -0.54
N PRO A 41 -2.97 -5.71 0.60
CA PRO A 41 -2.79 -5.09 1.91
C PRO A 41 -1.40 -4.45 2.00
N ILE A 42 -1.35 -3.19 2.42
CA ILE A 42 -0.09 -2.48 2.63
C ILE A 42 0.62 -3.14 3.82
N ALA A 43 1.82 -3.67 3.59
CA ALA A 43 2.60 -4.32 4.64
C ALA A 43 3.05 -3.30 5.70
N VAL A 44 2.85 -3.66 6.98
CA VAL A 44 3.44 -2.96 8.12
C VAL A 44 4.74 -3.64 8.49
N LEU A 45 5.83 -2.90 8.40
CA LEU A 45 7.20 -3.35 8.55
C LEU A 45 7.78 -2.88 9.88
N TRP A 46 8.75 -3.64 10.39
CA TRP A 46 9.59 -3.24 11.51
C TRP A 46 10.72 -2.34 11.02
N LEU A 47 11.25 -1.48 11.89
CA LEU A 47 12.47 -0.73 11.56
C LEU A 47 13.61 -1.70 11.17
N GLY A 48 14.34 -1.35 10.12
CA GLY A 48 15.38 -2.16 9.50
C GLY A 48 14.88 -3.21 8.50
N GLN A 49 13.58 -3.37 8.31
CA GLN A 49 13.05 -4.20 7.21
C GLN A 49 12.94 -3.42 5.91
N GLN A 50 13.33 -4.08 4.83
CA GLN A 50 13.31 -3.52 3.48
C GLN A 50 11.94 -3.74 2.82
N ALA A 51 11.40 -2.68 2.24
CA ALA A 51 10.30 -2.74 1.28
C ALA A 51 10.87 -2.76 -0.14
N ALA A 52 10.38 -3.67 -0.99
CA ALA A 52 10.56 -3.56 -2.43
C ALA A 52 9.32 -2.90 -3.03
N ILE A 53 9.52 -1.83 -3.78
CA ILE A 53 8.44 -1.04 -4.38
C ILE A 53 8.53 -1.10 -5.90
N ASP A 54 7.44 -1.54 -6.52
CA ASP A 54 7.24 -1.36 -7.95
C ASP A 54 6.74 0.07 -8.21
N LEU A 55 7.42 0.77 -9.12
CA LEU A 55 7.12 2.15 -9.46
C LEU A 55 6.10 2.19 -10.61
N TRP A 56 5.03 1.38 -10.51
CA TRP A 56 4.03 1.18 -11.57
C TRP A 56 4.63 0.80 -12.93
N GLY A 57 5.50 -0.22 -12.92
CA GLY A 57 6.23 -0.64 -14.11
C GLY A 57 7.33 0.34 -14.57
N ASN A 58 7.48 1.49 -13.91
CA ASN A 58 8.53 2.48 -14.16
C ASN A 58 9.81 2.21 -13.35
N GLY A 59 10.19 0.94 -13.24
CA GLY A 59 11.33 0.50 -12.44
C GLY A 59 10.94 -0.02 -11.06
N GLN A 60 11.95 -0.33 -10.27
CA GLN A 60 11.81 -0.91 -8.94
C GLN A 60 12.83 -0.29 -8.01
N ALA A 61 12.43 0.03 -6.78
CA ALA A 61 13.35 0.49 -5.74
C ALA A 61 13.21 -0.36 -4.47
N SER A 62 14.25 -0.38 -3.66
CA SER A 62 14.18 -0.80 -2.27
C SER A 62 14.28 0.40 -1.36
N VAL A 63 13.47 0.38 -0.30
CA VAL A 63 13.48 1.41 0.75
C VAL A 63 13.51 0.73 2.10
N THR A 64 14.29 1.27 3.02
CA THR A 64 14.37 0.81 4.40
C THR A 64 14.36 2.01 5.32
N VAL A 65 13.49 2.02 6.33
CA VAL A 65 13.63 2.92 7.48
C VAL A 65 14.44 2.19 8.53
N THR A 66 15.71 2.56 8.70
CA THR A 66 16.67 1.80 9.53
C THR A 66 16.62 2.19 11.00
N ALA A 67 16.31 3.45 11.30
CA ALA A 67 16.24 3.94 12.66
C ALA A 67 15.18 5.04 12.81
N ALA A 68 14.69 5.20 14.04
CA ALA A 68 13.82 6.29 14.45
C ALA A 68 14.27 6.76 15.83
N VAL A 69 14.47 8.07 15.97
CA VAL A 69 14.93 8.72 17.21
C VAL A 69 14.01 9.88 17.50
N LEU A 70 13.56 10.00 18.73
CA LEU A 70 12.77 11.13 19.20
C LEU A 70 13.69 12.12 19.92
N SER A 71 13.53 13.41 19.62
CA SER A 71 14.12 14.44 20.46
C SER A 71 13.40 14.50 21.80
N PRO A 72 14.04 15.09 22.83
CA PRO A 72 13.31 15.50 24.02
C PRO A 72 12.13 16.41 23.65
N PRO A 73 10.99 16.30 24.34
CA PRO A 73 9.84 17.15 24.09
C PRO A 73 10.15 18.60 24.44
N ALA A 74 9.74 19.53 23.57
CA ALA A 74 9.82 20.97 23.78
C ALA A 74 8.48 21.60 23.42
N ALA A 75 7.87 22.35 24.36
CA ALA A 75 6.57 23.01 24.17
C ALA A 75 5.44 22.09 23.66
N GLY A 76 5.40 20.83 24.12
CA GLY A 76 4.38 19.84 23.72
C GLY A 76 4.59 19.25 22.32
N ARG A 77 5.76 19.48 21.72
CA ARG A 77 6.19 18.93 20.42
C ARG A 77 7.43 18.08 20.59
N GLU A 78 7.59 17.07 19.76
CA GLU A 78 8.76 16.21 19.66
C GLU A 78 9.20 16.14 18.19
N ASN A 79 10.50 16.09 17.95
CA ASN A 79 11.04 15.81 16.63
C ASN A 79 11.26 14.32 16.49
N LEU A 80 10.48 13.66 15.63
CA LEU A 80 10.74 12.31 15.18
C LEU A 80 11.72 12.38 14.01
N VAL A 81 12.95 11.93 14.22
CA VAL A 81 13.97 11.85 13.18
C VAL A 81 14.14 10.39 12.76
N VAL A 82 13.95 10.10 11.47
CA VAL A 82 14.11 8.75 10.94
C VAL A 82 15.23 8.70 9.91
N THR A 83 16.00 7.62 9.94
CA THR A 83 17.06 7.33 8.98
C THR A 83 16.52 6.41 7.91
N VAL A 84 16.77 6.78 6.65
CA VAL A 84 16.22 6.12 5.47
C VAL A 84 17.34 5.75 4.52
N ASP A 85 17.27 4.53 4.00
CA ASP A 85 18.06 4.04 2.88
C ASP A 85 17.15 3.78 1.69
N ILE A 86 17.54 4.29 0.52
CA ILE A 86 16.84 4.11 -0.76
C ILE A 86 17.83 3.61 -1.78
N ARG A 87 17.46 2.59 -2.56
CA ARG A 87 18.24 2.11 -3.68
C ARG A 87 17.35 1.82 -4.88
N LEU A 88 17.69 2.34 -6.04
CA LEU A 88 17.01 1.96 -7.27
C LEU A 88 17.54 0.59 -7.72
N LEU A 89 16.66 -0.39 -7.80
CA LEU A 89 16.99 -1.76 -8.20
C LEU A 89 16.89 -1.94 -9.71
N LYS A 90 15.88 -1.30 -10.33
CA LYS A 90 15.66 -1.31 -11.77
C LYS A 90 15.28 0.10 -12.22
N ALA A 91 15.97 0.61 -13.23
CA ALA A 91 15.67 1.92 -13.80
C ALA A 91 14.47 1.88 -14.74
N GLY A 92 13.67 2.96 -14.70
CA GLY A 92 12.68 3.31 -15.70
C GLY A 92 12.92 4.77 -16.15
N LYS A 93 11.85 5.54 -16.35
CA LYS A 93 11.91 7.00 -16.40
C LYS A 93 12.44 7.54 -15.06
N PRO A 94 13.10 8.71 -15.05
CA PRO A 94 13.57 9.33 -13.82
C PRO A 94 12.50 9.38 -12.74
N VAL A 95 12.83 8.91 -11.53
CA VAL A 95 11.97 8.99 -10.36
C VAL A 95 12.68 9.79 -9.28
N THR A 96 12.00 10.80 -8.75
CA THR A 96 12.53 11.58 -7.63
C THR A 96 12.23 10.85 -6.33
N ALA A 97 13.28 10.63 -5.54
CA ALA A 97 13.14 10.15 -4.18
C ALA A 97 13.70 11.19 -3.22
N GLY A 98 12.92 11.52 -2.20
CA GLY A 98 13.27 12.52 -1.21
C GLY A 98 12.32 12.56 -0.03
N PRO A 99 12.50 13.53 0.88
CA PRO A 99 11.62 13.74 2.03
C PRO A 99 10.13 13.86 1.66
N GLU A 100 9.81 14.44 0.51
CA GLU A 100 8.46 14.60 -0.01
C GLU A 100 7.69 13.27 -0.17
N ASN A 101 8.38 12.14 -0.22
CA ASN A 101 7.79 10.81 -0.31
C ASN A 101 7.47 10.19 1.05
N PHE A 102 7.73 10.88 2.16
CA PHE A 102 7.54 10.34 3.50
C PHE A 102 6.51 11.14 4.30
N ILE A 103 5.58 10.42 4.90
CA ILE A 103 4.57 10.95 5.81
C ILE A 103 4.60 10.11 7.08
N PHE A 104 4.60 10.75 8.25
CA PHE A 104 4.36 10.06 9.50
C PHE A 104 2.88 10.13 9.86
N ARG A 105 2.27 8.99 10.16
CA ARG A 105 0.90 8.89 10.68
C ARG A 105 0.95 8.49 12.14
N ASP A 106 0.48 9.38 13.01
CA ASP A 106 0.53 9.18 14.45
C ASP A 106 -0.58 8.25 14.96
N THR A 107 -0.58 7.97 16.27
CA THR A 107 -1.58 7.12 16.91
C THR A 107 -2.99 7.69 16.86
N ALA A 108 -3.13 9.01 16.82
CA ALA A 108 -4.39 9.73 16.62
C ALA A 108 -4.82 9.79 15.14
N GLN A 109 -4.09 9.12 14.25
CA GLN A 109 -4.31 9.07 12.80
C GLN A 109 -4.05 10.39 12.06
N ALA A 110 -3.47 11.39 12.72
CA ALA A 110 -3.06 12.63 12.07
C ALA A 110 -1.77 12.41 11.28
N THR A 111 -1.66 13.15 10.17
CA THR A 111 -0.54 13.03 9.23
C THR A 111 0.43 14.20 9.38
N HIS A 112 1.72 13.88 9.41
CA HIS A 112 2.82 14.81 9.56
C HIS A 112 3.77 14.59 8.37
N PRO A 113 3.86 15.51 7.40
CA PRO A 113 4.77 15.36 6.27
C PRO A 113 6.22 15.48 6.74
N ALA A 114 7.13 14.74 6.11
CA ALA A 114 8.56 14.89 6.36
C ALA A 114 9.06 16.26 5.91
N GLN A 115 10.08 16.74 6.60
CA GLN A 115 10.71 18.03 6.37
C GLN A 115 12.25 17.91 6.37
N VAL A 116 12.94 18.96 5.90
CA VAL A 116 14.40 19.14 6.00
C VAL A 116 14.73 20.33 6.92
N SER A 117 15.55 20.11 7.96
CA SER A 117 15.82 21.12 9.00
C SER A 117 17.27 21.11 9.35
N ALA A 118 17.90 22.30 9.36
CA ALA A 118 19.29 22.49 9.77
C ALA A 118 19.58 22.00 11.21
N GLN A 119 18.54 21.79 12.03
CA GLN A 119 18.68 21.28 13.39
C GLN A 119 18.93 19.77 13.43
N VAL A 120 18.67 19.06 12.34
CA VAL A 120 18.93 17.62 12.22
C VAL A 120 20.36 17.42 11.76
N ALA A 121 21.16 16.76 12.60
CA ALA A 121 22.53 16.41 12.26
C ALA A 121 22.57 15.57 10.96
N ALA A 122 23.51 15.92 10.08
CA ALA A 122 23.76 15.25 8.81
C ALA A 122 23.98 13.73 8.98
N PRO A 123 23.73 12.92 7.93
CA PRO A 123 23.26 13.33 6.60
C PRO A 123 21.74 13.55 6.54
N GLN A 124 21.29 14.59 5.84
CA GLN A 124 19.88 14.82 5.54
C GLN A 124 19.52 14.17 4.21
N LEU A 125 18.32 13.59 4.11
CA LEU A 125 17.85 13.04 2.86
C LEU A 125 17.53 14.19 1.90
N THR A 126 18.19 14.21 0.75
CA THR A 126 17.95 15.21 -0.30
C THR A 126 17.08 14.63 -1.39
N SER A 127 16.15 15.44 -1.90
CA SER A 127 15.38 15.09 -3.09
C SER A 127 16.34 14.91 -4.27
N THR A 128 16.37 13.70 -4.81
CA THR A 128 17.33 13.29 -5.84
C THR A 128 16.60 12.49 -6.91
N ALA A 129 16.86 12.82 -8.18
CA ALA A 129 16.37 12.02 -9.30
C ALA A 129 17.22 10.75 -9.47
N PHE A 130 16.57 9.60 -9.40
CA PHE A 130 17.16 8.30 -9.71
C PHE A 130 16.89 7.98 -11.18
N THR A 131 17.96 7.76 -11.91
CA THR A 131 17.97 7.51 -13.36
C THR A 131 18.67 6.21 -13.73
N THR A 132 19.51 5.66 -12.85
CA THR A 132 20.33 4.48 -13.11
C THR A 132 20.19 3.46 -12.00
N ALA A 133 20.01 2.19 -12.37
CA ALA A 133 19.97 1.09 -11.41
C ALA A 133 21.26 1.04 -10.58
N GLY A 134 21.14 0.76 -9.30
CA GLY A 134 22.23 0.76 -8.33
C GLY A 134 22.46 2.10 -7.63
N GLN A 135 21.92 3.22 -8.15
CA GLN A 135 21.94 4.49 -7.43
C GLN A 135 21.28 4.34 -6.06
N ALA A 136 21.85 5.00 -5.06
CA ALA A 136 21.39 4.98 -3.69
C ALA A 136 21.34 6.39 -3.12
N SER A 137 20.40 6.62 -2.22
CA SER A 137 20.32 7.80 -1.38
C SER A 137 20.12 7.36 0.06
N HIS A 138 20.82 8.00 0.98
CA HIS A 138 20.75 7.73 2.39
C HIS A 138 20.71 9.05 3.14
N GLY A 139 19.84 9.14 4.13
CA GLY A 139 19.78 10.33 4.96
C GLY A 139 18.65 10.30 5.96
N ARG A 140 18.58 11.38 6.72
CA ARG A 140 17.60 11.59 7.78
C ARG A 140 16.52 12.53 7.31
N VAL A 141 15.28 12.23 7.69
CA VAL A 141 14.14 13.13 7.57
C VAL A 141 13.54 13.35 8.95
N TYR A 142 12.88 14.49 9.16
CA TYR A 142 12.21 14.77 10.43
C TYR A 142 10.73 15.04 10.26
N PHE A 143 9.99 14.72 11.32
CA PHE A 143 8.58 15.01 11.49
C PHE A 143 8.41 15.75 12.82
N ASP A 144 7.71 16.89 12.78
CA ASP A 144 7.31 17.61 13.98
C ASP A 144 5.96 17.08 14.45
N VAL A 145 5.93 16.41 15.60
CA VAL A 145 4.77 15.65 16.09
C VAL A 145 4.38 16.07 17.50
N PRO A 146 3.10 15.95 17.90
CA PRO A 146 2.72 16.16 19.29
C PRO A 146 3.40 15.15 20.22
N THR A 147 3.82 15.60 21.39
CA THR A 147 4.48 14.76 22.40
C THR A 147 3.68 13.50 22.71
N GLY A 148 4.35 12.33 22.68
CA GLY A 148 3.74 11.05 23.05
C GLY A 148 2.89 10.39 21.97
N THR A 149 2.79 10.97 20.76
CA THR A 149 2.01 10.41 19.65
C THR A 149 2.85 9.58 18.66
N ALA A 150 4.18 9.64 18.78
CA ALA A 150 5.09 8.98 17.86
C ALA A 150 5.11 7.44 18.01
N ASN A 151 5.15 6.95 19.25
CA ASN A 151 5.25 5.52 19.53
C ASN A 151 3.97 4.78 19.14
N GLY A 152 4.10 3.76 18.30
CA GLY A 152 2.96 3.03 17.74
C GLY A 152 2.38 3.64 16.45
N GLY A 153 2.83 4.84 16.06
CA GLY A 153 2.57 5.40 14.72
C GLY A 153 3.41 4.73 13.63
N HIS A 154 3.24 5.20 12.39
CA HIS A 154 3.88 4.61 11.21
C HIS A 154 4.48 5.67 10.29
N VAL A 155 5.70 5.43 9.82
CA VAL A 155 6.24 6.16 8.66
C VAL A 155 5.72 5.50 7.40
N GLN A 156 5.13 6.28 6.52
CA GLN A 156 4.55 5.85 5.25
C GLN A 156 5.44 6.34 4.12
N LEU A 157 5.76 5.45 3.19
CA LEU A 157 6.33 5.81 1.89
C LEU A 157 5.20 6.00 0.89
N VAL A 158 5.14 7.17 0.27
CA VAL A 158 4.01 7.58 -0.58
C VAL A 158 4.46 8.13 -1.93
N THR A 159 3.61 7.90 -2.93
CA THR A 159 3.66 8.58 -4.23
C THR A 159 2.26 9.09 -4.55
N GLY A 160 2.07 10.41 -4.49
CA GLY A 160 0.75 11.02 -4.59
C GLY A 160 -0.16 10.54 -3.46
N LYS A 161 -1.25 9.83 -3.81
CA LYS A 161 -2.20 9.26 -2.84
C LYS A 161 -1.91 7.79 -2.49
N LEU A 162 -0.96 7.15 -3.17
CA LEU A 162 -0.65 5.75 -2.94
C LEU A 162 0.35 5.62 -1.79
N VAL A 163 0.04 4.74 -0.84
CA VAL A 163 0.99 4.28 0.19
C VAL A 163 1.59 2.98 -0.30
N HIS A 164 2.92 2.94 -0.40
CA HIS A 164 3.65 1.77 -0.87
C HIS A 164 4.07 0.84 0.26
N ALA A 165 4.46 1.40 1.40
CA ALA A 165 4.95 0.66 2.56
C ALA A 165 4.80 1.49 3.83
N MET A 166 4.74 0.82 4.97
CA MET A 166 4.66 1.45 6.28
C MET A 166 5.66 0.83 7.25
N TRP A 167 6.36 1.64 8.05
CA TRP A 167 7.25 1.18 9.12
C TRP A 167 6.73 1.62 10.48
N GLN A 168 6.57 0.68 11.41
CA GLN A 168 6.07 0.95 12.75
C GLN A 168 7.15 1.56 13.65
N ILE A 169 6.84 2.69 14.28
CA ILE A 169 7.72 3.36 15.24
C ILE A 169 7.60 2.72 16.63
N GLY A 170 8.74 2.57 17.31
CA GLY A 170 8.83 1.93 18.63
C GLY A 170 8.96 0.41 18.58
N LYS A 171 9.02 -0.18 17.39
CA LYS A 171 9.16 -1.62 17.16
C LYS A 171 10.41 -1.89 16.33
N GLN A 172 11.48 -2.31 17.00
CA GLN A 172 12.73 -2.75 16.35
C GLN A 172 12.65 -4.24 15.98
N ARG A 173 13.27 -4.62 14.86
CA ARG A 173 13.37 -6.02 14.46
C ARG A 173 13.98 -6.84 15.62
N PRO A 174 13.37 -7.97 16.04
CA PRO A 174 13.98 -8.85 17.03
C PRO A 174 15.35 -9.31 16.53
N THR A 175 16.39 -9.13 17.34
CA THR A 175 17.68 -9.80 17.15
C THR A 175 17.46 -11.26 17.53
N GLY A 176 17.22 -12.11 16.52
CA GLY A 176 17.21 -13.56 16.68
C GLY A 176 18.62 -14.13 16.71
#